data_AF-A0A5B1CJD6-F1
#
_entry.id   AF-A0A5B1CJD6-F1
#
_cell.length_a   1.000
_cell.length_b   1.000
_cell.length_c   1.000
_cell.angle_alpha   90.00
_cell.angle_beta   90.00
_cell.angle_gamma   90.00
#
_symmetry.space_group_name_H-M   'P 1'
#
loop_
_entity.id
_entity.type
_entity.pdbx_description
1 polymer ?
#
loop_
_entity_poly.entity_id
_entity_poly.type
_entity_poly.pdbx_seq_one_letter_code
_entity_poly.pdbx_strand_id
1 'polypeptide(L)'
;MSADTRTRRFCERTIRQVRLDCSRALLRARFCPDRSDVIQVRCIDDQLESDENFGSQLWYFEGTGVDEHDYRHRVFGVVEYSMQFGLQELVEDGVFDSDHQRERFRNLYEREMHKPTWRHPAHRWLLAGLIMVTLIWLTYLLVRTLTA
;
A
#
# COMPACT_ATOMS: atom_id res chain seq x y z
N MET A 1 -8.63 -2.02 -17.23
CA MET A 1 -9.59 -2.94 -16.61
C MET A 1 -10.35 -2.12 -15.59
N SER A 2 -11.63 -1.87 -15.82
CA SER A 2 -12.46 -1.03 -14.93
C SER A 2 -12.53 -1.66 -13.55
N ALA A 3 -12.29 -0.87 -12.52
CA ALA A 3 -12.57 -1.22 -11.14
C ALA A 3 -14.07 -1.51 -11.01
N ASP A 4 -14.43 -2.79 -10.95
CA ASP A 4 -15.76 -3.24 -10.57
C ASP A 4 -15.99 -2.78 -9.14
N THR A 5 -16.60 -1.60 -9.00
CA THR A 5 -17.13 -1.07 -7.75
C THR A 5 -18.40 -1.84 -7.40
N ARG A 6 -18.24 -3.15 -7.20
CA ARG A 6 -19.28 -3.97 -6.58
C ARG A 6 -19.37 -3.44 -5.15
N THR A 7 -20.46 -2.76 -4.80
CA THR A 7 -20.79 -2.38 -3.41
C THR A 7 -20.92 -3.65 -2.57
N ARG A 8 -19.78 -4.20 -2.17
CA ARG A 8 -19.68 -5.32 -1.24
C ARG A 8 -20.18 -4.81 0.10
N ARG A 9 -21.17 -5.48 0.66
CA ARG A 9 -21.69 -5.14 1.98
C ARG A 9 -20.71 -5.69 3.01
N PHE A 10 -19.89 -4.82 3.56
CA PHE A 10 -19.05 -5.14 4.71
C PHE A 10 -19.92 -5.24 5.97
N CYS A 11 -19.50 -6.07 6.93
CA CYS A 11 -20.22 -6.16 8.18
C CYS A 11 -20.07 -4.85 8.98
N GLU A 12 -21.06 -4.56 9.81
CA GLU A 12 -21.08 -3.32 10.62
C GLU A 12 -19.85 -3.22 11.52
N ARG A 13 -19.35 -4.36 12.03
CA ARG A 13 -18.12 -4.43 12.83
C ARG A 13 -16.90 -3.94 12.06
N THR A 14 -16.70 -4.38 10.82
CA THR A 14 -15.59 -3.93 9.97
C THR A 14 -15.71 -2.44 9.68
N ILE A 15 -16.89 -1.96 9.29
CA ILE A 15 -17.09 -0.52 9.02
C ILE A 15 -16.80 0.32 10.27
N ARG A 16 -17.22 -0.15 11.45
CA ARG A 16 -16.95 0.54 12.73
C ARG A 16 -15.46 0.55 13.05
N GLN A 17 -14.75 -0.56 12.83
CA GLN A 17 -13.30 -0.63 13.01
C GLN A 17 -12.59 0.35 12.06
N VAL A 18 -12.91 0.32 10.77
CA VAL A 18 -12.33 1.25 9.79
C VAL A 18 -12.56 2.70 10.21
N ARG A 19 -13.77 3.06 10.66
CA ARG A 19 -14.04 4.42 11.17
C ARG A 19 -13.18 4.80 12.36
N LEU A 20 -12.96 3.88 13.32
CA LEU A 20 -12.08 4.14 14.46
C LEU A 20 -10.63 4.37 14.02
N ASP A 21 -10.16 3.59 13.06
CA ASP A 21 -8.81 3.72 12.53
C ASP A 21 -8.65 5.00 11.68
N CYS A 22 -9.68 5.42 10.93
CA CYS A 22 -9.71 6.74 10.29
C CYS A 22 -9.60 7.88 11.32
N SER A 23 -10.35 7.81 12.43
CA SER A 23 -10.26 8.81 13.50
C SER A 23 -8.87 8.83 14.15
N ARG A 24 -8.23 7.67 14.30
CA ARG A 24 -6.84 7.58 14.79
C ARG A 24 -5.84 8.18 13.80
N ALA A 25 -6.04 7.97 12.50
CA ALA A 25 -5.22 8.58 11.46
C ALA A 25 -5.30 10.11 11.51
N LEU A 26 -6.49 10.67 11.73
CA LEU A 26 -6.67 12.12 11.93
C LEU A 26 -5.90 12.64 13.14
N LEU A 27 -5.92 11.91 14.25
CA LEU A 27 -5.13 12.25 15.44
C LEU A 27 -3.63 12.23 15.15
N ARG A 28 -3.13 11.22 14.42
CA ARG A 28 -1.72 11.14 14.00
C ARG A 28 -1.32 12.31 13.09
N ALA A 29 -2.25 12.78 12.27
CA ALA A 29 -2.10 13.96 11.42
C ALA A 29 -2.27 15.30 12.17
N ARG A 30 -2.33 15.29 13.51
CA ARG A 30 -2.46 16.47 14.40
C ARG A 30 -3.80 17.21 14.29
N PHE A 31 -4.84 16.59 13.74
CA PHE A 31 -6.18 17.13 13.83
C PHE A 31 -6.83 16.79 15.17
N CYS A 32 -7.66 17.69 15.68
CA CYS A 32 -8.41 17.51 16.92
C CYS A 32 -9.51 16.45 16.73
N PRO A 33 -9.43 15.26 17.35
CA PRO A 33 -10.34 14.15 17.08
C PRO A 33 -11.80 14.45 17.49
N ASP A 34 -12.01 15.22 18.56
CA ASP A 34 -13.37 15.54 19.07
C ASP A 34 -14.13 16.54 18.19
N ARG A 35 -13.39 17.34 17.41
CA ARG A 35 -13.93 18.36 16.50
C ARG A 35 -13.87 17.96 15.04
N SER A 36 -13.14 16.89 14.74
CA SER A 36 -13.00 16.34 13.39
C SER A 36 -14.04 15.26 13.17
N ASP A 37 -14.50 15.12 11.93
CA ASP A 37 -15.53 14.14 11.59
C ASP A 37 -15.20 13.40 10.30
N VAL A 38 -15.49 12.09 10.28
CA VAL A 38 -15.33 11.22 9.13
C VAL A 38 -16.70 11.03 8.48
N ILE A 39 -16.92 11.81 7.43
CA ILE A 39 -18.21 11.90 6.73
C ILE A 39 -18.43 10.66 5.87
N GLN A 40 -17.40 10.26 5.13
CA GLN A 40 -17.52 9.20 4.14
C GLN A 40 -16.35 8.22 4.23
N VAL A 41 -16.65 6.94 4.08
CA VAL A 41 -15.68 5.85 4.01
C VAL A 41 -16.09 4.96 2.84
N ARG A 42 -15.13 4.57 1.99
CA ARG A 42 -15.35 3.75 0.80
C ARG A 42 -14.21 2.75 0.63
N CYS A 43 -14.54 1.48 0.43
CA CYS A 43 -13.56 0.49 0.01
C CYS A 43 -13.29 0.69 -1.49
N ILE A 44 -12.04 0.92 -1.85
CA ILE A 44 -11.61 1.19 -3.23
C ILE A 44 -11.00 -0.06 -3.85
N ASP A 45 -10.23 -0.82 -3.08
CA ASP A 45 -9.67 -2.09 -3.49
C ASP A 45 -9.93 -3.14 -2.40
N ASP A 46 -10.25 -4.35 -2.82
CA ASP A 46 -10.58 -5.48 -1.94
C ASP A 46 -10.10 -6.77 -2.62
N GLN A 47 -8.83 -7.07 -2.38
CA GLN A 47 -8.19 -8.28 -2.86
C GLN A 47 -8.39 -9.38 -1.81
N LEU A 48 -9.06 -10.45 -2.23
CA LEU A 48 -9.26 -11.62 -1.39
C LEU A 48 -7.94 -12.33 -1.12
N GLU A 49 -7.82 -12.88 0.09
CA GLU A 49 -6.74 -13.80 0.41
C GLU A 49 -6.84 -15.07 -0.45
N SER A 50 -5.68 -15.62 -0.77
CA SER A 50 -5.51 -16.88 -1.46
C SER A 50 -4.50 -17.73 -0.71
N ASP A 51 -4.46 -19.03 -0.95
CA ASP A 51 -3.47 -19.93 -0.32
C ASP A 51 -2.02 -19.48 -0.53
N GLU A 52 -1.73 -18.76 -1.62
CA GLU A 52 -0.38 -18.30 -1.97
C GLU A 52 -0.10 -16.85 -1.57
N ASN A 53 -1.13 -16.06 -1.21
CA ASN A 53 -0.98 -14.61 -1.03
C ASN A 53 -1.96 -14.05 0.00
N PHE A 54 -1.47 -13.11 0.81
CA PHE A 54 -2.32 -12.27 1.65
C PHE A 54 -3.27 -11.45 0.80
N GLY A 55 -4.49 -11.25 1.33
CA GLY A 55 -5.41 -10.29 0.77
C GLY A 55 -5.01 -8.87 1.17
N SER A 56 -5.57 -7.89 0.50
CA SER A 56 -5.37 -6.48 0.83
C SER A 56 -6.67 -5.71 0.68
N GLN A 57 -6.89 -4.73 1.54
CA GLN A 57 -8.05 -3.86 1.47
C GLN A 57 -7.61 -2.40 1.58
N LEU A 58 -8.01 -1.61 0.58
CA LEU A 58 -7.72 -0.19 0.54
C LEU A 58 -9.00 0.61 0.75
N TRP A 59 -9.02 1.42 1.80
CA TRP A 59 -10.16 2.24 2.18
C TRP A 59 -9.83 3.71 2.03
N TYR A 60 -10.69 4.45 1.33
CA TYR A 60 -10.64 5.90 1.31
C TYR A 60 -11.63 6.46 2.29
N PHE A 61 -11.24 7.53 2.96
CA PHE A 61 -12.15 8.31 3.77
C PHE A 61 -12.06 9.79 3.44
N GLU A 62 -13.16 10.48 3.67
CA GLU A 62 -13.27 11.93 3.54
C GLU A 62 -13.95 12.49 4.77
N GLY A 63 -13.49 13.66 5.19
CA GLY A 63 -13.97 14.28 6.41
C GLY A 63 -13.61 15.75 6.52
N THR A 64 -13.84 16.27 7.71
CA THR A 64 -13.39 17.59 8.13
C THR A 64 -12.43 17.43 9.30
N GLY A 65 -11.22 17.93 9.15
CA GLY A 65 -10.22 18.01 10.22
C GLY A 65 -10.16 19.41 10.79
N VAL A 66 -10.00 19.53 12.11
CA VAL A 66 -9.76 20.83 12.77
C VAL A 66 -8.34 20.87 13.30
N ASP A 67 -7.55 21.82 12.83
CA ASP A 67 -6.16 22.03 13.26
C ASP A 67 -6.08 22.70 14.66
N GLU A 68 -4.90 22.74 15.26
CA GLU A 68 -4.57 23.44 16.51
C GLU A 68 -4.95 24.94 16.48
N HIS A 69 -4.97 25.56 15.30
CA HIS A 69 -5.39 26.95 15.11
C HIS A 69 -6.91 27.15 14.95
N ASP A 70 -7.70 26.10 15.18
CA ASP A 70 -9.17 26.05 15.03
C ASP A 70 -9.67 26.29 13.60
N TYR A 71 -8.81 26.09 12.60
CA TYR A 71 -9.21 26.11 11.20
C TYR A 71 -9.77 24.76 10.76
N ARG A 72 -10.90 24.80 10.04
CA ARG A 72 -11.54 23.63 9.46
C ARG A 72 -10.98 23.37 8.07
N HIS A 73 -10.40 22.20 7.89
CA HIS A 73 -9.88 21.73 6.61
C HIS A 73 -10.69 20.54 6.14
N ARG A 74 -10.89 20.44 4.82
CA ARG A 74 -11.38 19.21 4.23
C ARG A 74 -10.19 18.24 4.16
N VAL A 75 -10.38 17.05 4.70
CA VAL A 75 -9.34 16.03 4.79
C VAL A 75 -9.72 14.82 3.96
N PHE A 76 -8.73 14.26 3.29
CA PHE A 76 -8.83 13.07 2.48
C PHE A 76 -7.84 12.07 3.03
N GLY A 77 -8.27 10.87 3.35
CA GLY A 77 -7.38 9.88 3.92
C GLY A 77 -7.52 8.52 3.29
N VAL A 78 -6.54 7.69 3.59
CA VAL A 78 -6.39 6.33 3.11
C VAL A 78 -6.04 5.45 4.30
N VAL A 79 -6.63 4.26 4.34
CA VAL A 79 -6.34 3.22 5.32
C VAL A 79 -6.16 1.91 4.58
N GLU A 80 -5.02 1.27 4.75
CA GLU A 80 -4.68 -0.02 4.15
C GLU A 80 -4.68 -1.13 5.20
N TYR A 81 -5.33 -2.24 4.86
CA TYR A 81 -5.26 -3.47 5.63
C TYR A 81 -4.63 -4.60 4.84
N SER A 82 -3.80 -5.38 5.53
CA SER A 82 -3.45 -6.73 5.09
C SER A 82 -4.45 -7.72 5.69
N MET A 83 -4.92 -8.64 4.84
CA MET A 83 -5.87 -9.68 5.21
C MET A 83 -5.15 -11.02 5.24
N GLN A 84 -5.16 -11.68 6.40
CA GLN A 84 -4.60 -13.02 6.54
C GLN A 84 -5.42 -13.88 7.51
N PHE A 85 -5.88 -15.04 7.05
CA PHE A 85 -6.74 -15.97 7.81
C PHE A 85 -7.99 -15.27 8.39
N GLY A 86 -8.56 -14.34 7.62
CA GLY A 86 -9.70 -13.53 8.04
C GLY A 86 -9.39 -12.45 9.10
N LEU A 87 -8.13 -12.24 9.47
CA LEU A 87 -7.69 -11.14 10.33
C LEU A 87 -7.41 -9.89 9.49
N GLN A 88 -7.81 -8.73 10.03
CA GLN A 88 -7.56 -7.40 9.47
C GLN A 88 -6.41 -6.73 10.25
N GLU A 89 -5.23 -6.65 9.63
CA GLU A 89 -4.09 -5.94 10.20
C GLU A 89 -3.90 -4.60 9.49
N LEU A 90 -3.83 -3.51 10.26
CA LEU A 90 -3.60 -2.16 9.74
C LEU A 90 -2.13 -2.04 9.31
N VAL A 91 -1.89 -1.85 8.02
CA VAL A 91 -0.54 -1.72 7.45
C VAL A 91 -0.12 -0.26 7.45
N GLU A 92 -0.95 0.60 6.84
CA GLU A 92 -0.64 2.01 6.66
C GLU A 92 -1.90 2.87 6.76
N ASP A 93 -1.75 4.04 7.35
CA ASP A 93 -2.78 5.08 7.41
C ASP A 93 -2.19 6.44 7.02
N GLY A 94 -2.88 7.15 6.13
CA GLY A 94 -2.44 8.43 5.59
C GLY A 94 -3.56 9.45 5.56
N VAL A 95 -3.23 10.72 5.85
CA VAL A 95 -4.14 11.86 5.74
C VAL A 95 -3.49 12.91 4.84
N PHE A 96 -4.30 13.47 3.95
CA PHE A 96 -3.89 14.39 2.90
C PHE A 96 -4.86 15.58 2.86
N ASP A 97 -4.33 16.74 2.49
CA ASP A 97 -5.11 17.98 2.39
C ASP A 97 -5.86 18.09 1.06
N SER A 98 -5.45 17.32 0.06
CA SER A 98 -6.03 17.36 -1.28
C SER A 98 -6.22 15.98 -1.88
N ASP A 99 -7.25 15.85 -2.72
CA ASP A 99 -7.54 14.61 -3.43
C ASP A 99 -6.40 14.20 -4.38
N HIS A 100 -5.75 15.18 -5.02
CA HIS A 100 -4.62 14.92 -5.92
C HIS A 100 -3.41 14.30 -5.18
N GLN A 101 -3.19 14.64 -3.91
CA GLN A 101 -2.14 14.01 -3.10
C GLN A 101 -2.50 12.54 -2.79
N ARG A 102 -3.78 12.28 -2.48
CA ARG A 102 -4.32 10.92 -2.32
C ARG A 102 -4.20 10.08 -3.59
N GLU A 103 -4.49 10.66 -4.76
CA GLU A 103 -4.29 9.98 -6.05
C GLU A 103 -2.82 9.70 -6.35
N ARG A 104 -1.90 10.58 -5.93
CA ARG A 104 -0.47 10.33 -6.05
C ARG A 104 -0.03 9.14 -5.19
N PHE A 105 -0.56 9.02 -3.97
CA PHE A 105 -0.35 7.84 -3.13
C PHE A 105 -0.87 6.58 -3.81
N ARG A 106 -2.07 6.63 -4.41
CA ARG A 106 -2.62 5.52 -5.19
C ARG A 106 -1.70 5.07 -6.32
N ASN A 107 -1.11 6.00 -7.07
CA ASN A 107 -0.21 5.67 -8.18
C ASN A 107 1.10 5.00 -7.71
N LEU A 108 1.58 5.35 -6.51
CA LEU A 108 2.72 4.66 -5.89
C LEU A 108 2.31 3.27 -5.40
N TYR A 109 1.17 3.18 -4.71
CA TYR A 109 0.59 1.93 -4.21
C TYR A 109 0.36 0.91 -5.35
N GLU A 110 -0.28 1.32 -6.44
CA GLU A 110 -0.50 0.45 -7.60
C GLU A 110 0.84 -0.02 -8.20
N ARG A 111 1.89 0.80 -8.15
CA ARG A 111 3.22 0.44 -8.66
C ARG A 111 3.97 -0.54 -7.76
N GLU A 112 3.80 -0.46 -6.44
CA GLU A 112 4.42 -1.37 -5.47
C GLU A 112 3.67 -2.71 -5.35
N MET A 113 2.34 -2.68 -5.49
CA MET A 113 1.49 -3.89 -5.57
C MET A 113 1.74 -4.72 -6.84
N HIS A 114 2.38 -4.16 -7.86
CA HIS A 114 2.95 -4.97 -8.94
C HIS A 114 4.13 -5.76 -8.39
N LYS A 115 3.82 -6.97 -7.90
CA LYS A 115 4.79 -7.98 -7.45
C LYS A 115 5.98 -7.99 -8.41
N PRO A 116 7.23 -8.04 -7.89
CA PRO A 116 8.43 -8.12 -8.72
C PRO A 116 8.30 -9.34 -9.62
N THR A 117 7.85 -9.08 -10.84
CA THR A 117 7.54 -10.13 -11.77
C THR A 117 8.90 -10.53 -12.32
N TRP A 118 9.31 -11.78 -12.15
CA TRP A 118 10.56 -12.32 -12.72
C TRP A 118 10.66 -12.13 -14.25
N ARG A 119 9.57 -11.70 -14.90
CA ARG A 119 9.50 -11.28 -16.30
C ARG A 119 10.02 -9.87 -16.58
N HIS A 120 10.42 -9.08 -15.59
CA HIS A 120 10.99 -7.76 -15.87
C HIS A 120 12.34 -7.90 -16.60
N PRO A 121 12.53 -7.29 -17.78
CA PRO A 121 13.73 -7.46 -18.59
C PRO A 121 15.03 -7.05 -17.87
N ALA A 122 14.95 -6.15 -16.89
CA ALA A 122 16.07 -5.75 -16.05
C ALA A 122 16.69 -6.92 -15.27
N HIS A 123 15.87 -7.86 -14.77
CA HIS A 123 16.37 -9.05 -14.07
C HIS A 123 17.14 -9.99 -15.00
N ARG A 124 16.76 -10.05 -16.29
CA ARG A 124 17.48 -10.84 -17.30
C ARG A 124 18.87 -10.28 -17.58
N TRP A 125 19.00 -8.96 -17.66
CA TRP A 125 20.30 -8.30 -17.83
C TRP A 125 21.21 -8.47 -16.60
N LEU A 126 20.65 -8.38 -15.40
CA LEU A 126 21.39 -8.66 -14.16
C LEU A 126 21.90 -10.10 -14.12
N LEU A 127 21.05 -11.07 -14.48
CA LEU A 127 21.43 -12.48 -14.51
C LEU A 127 22.50 -12.76 -15.58
N ALA A 128 22.40 -12.15 -16.75
CA ALA A 128 23.42 -12.23 -17.79
C ALA A 128 24.77 -11.64 -17.31
N GLY A 129 24.74 -10.48 -16.63
CA GLY A 129 25.93 -9.86 -16.05
C GLY A 129 26.57 -10.75 -14.98
N LEU A 130 25.77 -11.33 -14.08
CA LEU A 130 26.24 -12.27 -13.06
C LEU A 130 26.93 -13.47 -13.71
N ILE A 131 26.31 -14.09 -14.72
CA ILE A 131 26.88 -15.23 -15.45
C ILE A 131 28.22 -14.84 -16.08
N MET A 132 28.30 -13.68 -16.74
CA MET A 132 29.53 -13.23 -17.40
C MET A 132 30.68 -13.06 -16.39
N VAL A 133 30.42 -12.41 -15.26
CA VAL A 133 31.44 -12.21 -14.20
C VAL A 133 31.88 -13.55 -13.61
N THR A 134 30.95 -14.47 -13.37
CA THR A 134 31.30 -15.81 -12.85
C THR A 134 32.14 -16.61 -13.83
N LEU A 135 31.87 -16.51 -15.14
CA LEU A 135 32.65 -17.15 -16.20
C LEU A 135 34.07 -16.59 -16.28
N ILE A 136 34.21 -15.26 -16.24
CA ILE A 136 35.52 -14.59 -16.24
C ILE A 136 36.32 -15.00 -14.99
N TRP A 137 35.67 -15.04 -13.83
CA TRP A 137 36.33 -15.42 -12.59
C TRP A 137 36.75 -16.90 -12.59
N LEU A 138 35.87 -17.80 -13.02
CA LEU A 138 36.16 -19.23 -13.13
C LEU A 138 37.30 -19.49 -14.10
N THR A 139 37.27 -18.86 -15.29
CA THR A 139 38.35 -19.00 -16.27
C THR A 139 39.68 -18.44 -15.76
N TYR A 140 39.67 -17.29 -15.08
CA TYR A 140 40.86 -16.76 -14.42
C TYR A 140 41.43 -17.73 -13.39
N LEU A 141 40.58 -18.28 -12.52
CA LEU A 141 41.01 -19.27 -11.53
C LEU A 141 41.57 -20.53 -12.19
N LEU A 142 40.92 -21.03 -13.24
CA LEU A 142 41.32 -22.25 -13.95
C LEU A 142 42.69 -22.10 -14.62
N VAL A 143 42.93 -20.96 -15.29
CA VAL A 143 44.25 -20.61 -15.84
C VAL A 143 45.28 -20.56 -14.73
N ARG A 144 44.98 -19.83 -13.64
CA ARG A 144 45.90 -19.70 -12.50
C ARG A 144 46.27 -21.05 -11.88
N THR A 145 45.31 -21.97 -11.74
CA THR A 145 45.55 -23.31 -11.19
C THR A 145 46.31 -24.24 -12.13
N LEU A 146 46.27 -24.02 -13.44
CA LEU A 146 47.01 -24.81 -14.42
C LEU A 146 48.42 -24.26 -14.69
N THR A 147 48.64 -22.98 -14.44
CA THR A 147 49.95 -22.31 -14.60
C THR A 147 50.77 -22.23 -13.32
N ALA A 148 50.17 -22.56 -12.17
CA ALA A 148 50.85 -22.71 -10.87
C ALA A 148 51.26 -24.17 -10.66
#